data_AF-A0A9D5T6F6-F1
#
_entry.id   AF-A0A9D5T6F6-F1
#
_cell.length_a   1.000
_cell.length_b   1.000
_cell.length_c   1.000
_cell.angle_alpha   90.00
_cell.angle_beta   90.00
_cell.angle_gamma   90.00
#
_symmetry.space_group_name_H-M   'P 1'
#
loop_
_entity.id
_entity.type
_entity.pdbx_description
1 polymer ?
#
loop_
_entity_poly.entity_id
_entity_poly.type
_entity_poly.pdbx_seq_one_letter_code
_entity_poly.pdbx_strand_id
1 'polypeptide(L)'
;MTENNVNVNVDNAEVKNPIYSSKFLMNKELFYDFCSVSYNKTKKMFFIFFCLVAYLIGINLLIGNYDIVVGFGPFISFLMLLTYFRTKKSIKINYERNLISAGKESTLNYELFEDKIVSHVDELKREYFYHQITKFFETKNFILLHLQHNLHVTIEKNNLNLSVDEVKDFLMNKCTLVKKKKFINCANDKKWSLVFLVALIFVSIVGTVLGLVLKMNSIF
;
A
#
# COMPACT_ATOMS: atom_id res chain seq x y z
N MET A 1 53.50 21.07 -39.32
CA MET A 1 53.18 19.65 -39.58
C MET A 1 53.32 18.91 -38.26
N THR A 2 52.29 18.41 -37.58
CA THR A 2 50.86 18.30 -37.87
C THR A 2 50.21 18.07 -36.50
N GLU A 3 49.29 18.94 -36.07
CA GLU A 3 48.46 18.72 -34.89
C GLU A 3 47.47 17.60 -35.21
N ASN A 4 47.62 16.45 -34.55
CA ASN A 4 46.63 15.38 -34.61
C ASN A 4 45.47 15.71 -33.67
N ASN A 5 44.54 16.52 -34.15
CA ASN A 5 43.19 16.59 -33.60
C ASN A 5 42.48 15.28 -33.93
N VAL A 6 42.54 14.32 -33.00
CA VAL A 6 41.59 13.20 -32.98
C VAL A 6 40.27 13.76 -32.47
N ASN A 7 39.49 14.30 -33.41
CA ASN A 7 38.07 14.58 -33.20
C ASN A 7 37.38 13.22 -33.04
N VAL A 8 37.28 12.77 -31.79
CA VAL A 8 36.37 11.69 -31.43
C VAL A 8 34.97 12.29 -31.53
N ASN A 9 34.32 12.09 -32.68
CA ASN A 9 32.88 12.24 -32.79
C ASN A 9 32.26 11.29 -31.77
N VAL A 10 31.84 11.85 -30.64
CA VAL A 10 30.88 11.22 -29.73
C VAL A 10 29.53 11.31 -30.44
N ASP A 11 29.36 10.46 -31.45
CA ASP A 11 28.10 10.31 -32.15
C ASP A 11 27.06 9.80 -31.15
N ASN A 12 26.20 10.74 -30.75
CA ASN A 12 24.79 10.56 -30.47
C ASN A 12 24.39 9.15 -30.03
N ALA A 13 24.50 8.87 -28.72
CA ALA A 13 23.66 7.85 -28.13
C ALA A 13 22.22 8.21 -28.49
N GLU A 14 21.58 7.42 -29.36
CA GLU A 14 20.17 7.60 -29.71
C GLU A 14 19.39 7.82 -28.41
N VAL A 15 18.79 9.00 -28.28
CA VAL A 15 17.91 9.31 -27.16
C VAL A 15 16.70 8.41 -27.33
N LYS A 16 16.78 7.19 -26.77
CA LYS A 16 15.66 6.26 -26.73
C LYS A 16 14.53 7.00 -26.04
N ASN A 17 13.40 7.14 -26.71
CA ASN A 17 12.23 7.74 -26.11
C ASN A 17 11.60 6.75 -25.12
N PRO A 18 11.06 7.22 -23.99
CA PRO A 18 10.30 6.36 -23.09
C PRO A 18 9.06 5.83 -23.81
N ILE A 19 8.74 4.56 -23.59
CA ILE A 19 7.51 3.95 -24.11
C ILE A 19 6.31 4.57 -23.40
N TYR A 20 6.43 4.73 -22.08
CA TYR A 20 5.41 5.34 -21.25
C TYR A 20 6.04 6.39 -20.34
N SER A 21 5.32 7.49 -20.13
CA SER A 21 5.73 8.55 -19.21
C SER A 21 4.55 9.01 -18.37
N SER A 22 4.77 9.30 -17.10
CA SER A 22 3.78 9.88 -16.19
C SER A 22 4.44 10.94 -15.33
N LYS A 23 4.03 12.20 -15.51
CA LYS A 23 4.56 13.36 -14.78
C LYS A 23 3.46 14.08 -14.03
N PHE A 24 3.54 14.12 -12.70
CA PHE A 24 2.48 14.67 -11.86
C PHE A 24 3.00 15.33 -10.59
N LEU A 25 2.19 16.23 -10.03
CA LEU A 25 2.47 16.88 -8.75
C LEU A 25 1.90 16.01 -7.63
N MET A 26 2.74 15.56 -6.69
CA MET A 26 2.30 14.76 -5.56
C MET A 26 1.60 15.63 -4.51
N ASN A 27 0.34 15.97 -4.79
CA ASN A 27 -0.49 16.74 -3.87
C ASN A 27 -0.99 15.89 -2.70
N LYS A 28 -1.62 16.56 -1.72
CA LYS A 28 -2.19 15.88 -0.54
C LYS A 28 -3.14 14.73 -0.89
N GLU A 29 -4.07 14.92 -1.83
CA GLU A 29 -5.06 13.89 -2.17
C GLU A 29 -4.39 12.64 -2.74
N LEU A 30 -3.50 12.82 -3.72
CA LEU A 30 -2.73 11.77 -4.33
C LEU A 30 -1.83 11.05 -3.33
N PHE A 31 -1.22 11.78 -2.39
CA PHE A 31 -0.42 11.17 -1.32
C PHE A 31 -1.26 10.22 -0.45
N TYR A 32 -2.47 10.62 -0.06
CA TYR A 32 -3.36 9.76 0.73
C TYR A 32 -3.93 8.59 -0.07
N ASP A 33 -4.15 8.73 -1.38
CA ASP A 33 -4.51 7.63 -2.27
C ASP A 33 -3.36 6.62 -2.39
N PHE A 34 -2.12 7.09 -2.61
CA PHE A 34 -0.91 6.25 -2.57
C PHE A 34 -0.82 5.47 -1.25
N CYS A 35 -1.00 6.16 -0.12
CA CYS A 35 -0.94 5.55 1.20
C CYS A 35 -2.08 4.55 1.51
N SER A 36 -3.08 4.41 0.63
CA SER A 36 -4.10 3.34 0.76
C SER A 36 -3.47 1.95 0.76
N VAL A 37 -2.37 1.76 0.03
CA VAL A 37 -1.63 0.49 -0.03
C VAL A 37 -1.12 0.04 1.34
N SER A 38 -0.78 0.99 2.22
CA SER A 38 -0.33 0.72 3.59
C SER A 38 -1.40 0.03 4.43
N TYR A 39 -2.69 0.22 4.09
CA TYR A 39 -3.81 -0.45 4.77
C TYR A 39 -4.07 -1.87 4.26
N ASN A 40 -3.42 -2.32 3.18
CA ASN A 40 -3.64 -3.68 2.66
C ASN A 40 -3.26 -4.76 3.69
N LYS A 41 -2.12 -4.58 4.36
CA LYS A 41 -1.69 -5.47 5.44
C LYS A 41 -2.62 -5.35 6.64
N THR A 42 -2.96 -4.12 7.05
CA THR A 42 -3.86 -3.84 8.18
C THR A 42 -5.26 -4.47 7.98
N LYS A 43 -5.84 -4.31 6.79
CA LYS A 43 -7.13 -4.91 6.40
C LYS A 43 -7.11 -6.43 6.58
N LYS A 44 -6.08 -7.11 6.06
CA LYS A 44 -5.95 -8.57 6.19
C LYS A 44 -5.79 -9.02 7.64
N MET A 45 -4.96 -8.31 8.40
CA MET A 45 -4.80 -8.60 9.83
C MET A 45 -6.12 -8.46 10.58
N PHE A 46 -6.87 -7.38 10.38
CA PHE A 46 -8.14 -7.15 11.05
C PHE A 46 -9.20 -8.17 10.66
N PHE A 47 -9.26 -8.58 9.39
CA PHE A 47 -10.14 -9.66 8.95
C PHE A 47 -9.82 -10.98 9.65
N ILE A 48 -8.54 -11.36 9.73
CA ILE A 48 -8.11 -12.59 10.43
C ILE A 48 -8.49 -12.53 11.91
N PHE A 49 -8.18 -11.42 12.59
CA PHE A 49 -8.52 -11.26 14.00
C PHE A 49 -10.02 -11.23 14.25
N PHE A 50 -10.81 -10.63 13.35
CA PHE A 50 -12.27 -10.68 13.38
C PHE A 50 -12.77 -12.12 13.39
N CYS A 51 -12.32 -12.96 12.46
CA CYS A 51 -12.71 -14.36 12.40
C CYS A 51 -12.27 -15.14 13.65
N LEU A 52 -11.03 -14.93 14.12
CA LEU A 52 -10.51 -15.59 15.31
C LEU A 52 -11.30 -15.22 16.58
N VAL A 53 -11.62 -13.94 16.76
CA VAL A 53 -12.40 -13.48 17.92
C VAL A 53 -13.82 -14.04 17.86
N ALA A 54 -14.49 -13.99 16.70
CA ALA A 54 -15.83 -14.56 16.55
C ALA A 54 -15.85 -16.06 16.89
N TYR A 55 -14.87 -16.82 16.39
CA TYR A 55 -14.73 -18.24 16.66
C TYR A 55 -14.48 -18.53 18.16
N LEU A 56 -13.55 -17.80 18.78
CA LEU A 56 -13.21 -17.99 20.20
C LEU A 56 -14.38 -17.62 21.12
N ILE A 57 -15.12 -16.56 20.81
CA ILE A 57 -16.34 -16.21 21.55
C ILE A 57 -17.36 -17.35 21.44
N GLY A 58 -17.64 -17.83 20.23
CA GLY A 58 -18.63 -18.89 20.02
C GLY A 58 -18.32 -20.17 20.81
N ILE A 59 -17.08 -20.67 20.74
CA ILE A 59 -16.69 -21.89 21.47
C ILE A 59 -16.73 -21.71 22.98
N ASN A 60 -16.18 -20.60 23.50
CA ASN A 60 -16.12 -20.41 24.96
C ASN A 60 -17.52 -20.18 25.57
N LEU A 61 -18.44 -19.57 24.83
CA LEU A 61 -19.85 -19.49 25.24
C LEU A 61 -20.50 -20.88 25.33
N LEU A 62 -20.22 -21.79 24.38
CA LEU A 62 -20.74 -23.17 24.39
C LEU A 62 -20.17 -24.02 25.52
N ILE A 63 -18.87 -23.86 25.83
CA ILE A 63 -18.20 -24.58 26.92
C ILE A 63 -18.61 -24.03 28.30
N GLY A 64 -19.17 -22.81 28.36
CA GLY A 64 -19.48 -22.11 29.60
C GLY A 64 -18.29 -21.35 30.21
N ASN A 65 -17.21 -21.16 29.46
CA ASN A 65 -16.05 -20.40 29.91
C ASN A 65 -16.21 -18.89 29.63
N TYR A 66 -17.08 -18.26 30.40
CA TYR A 66 -17.46 -16.86 30.19
C TYR A 66 -16.34 -15.87 30.52
N ASP A 67 -15.40 -16.22 31.42
CA ASP A 67 -14.29 -15.34 31.81
C ASP A 67 -13.35 -15.02 30.64
N ILE A 68 -13.06 -16.02 29.81
CA ILE A 68 -12.25 -15.82 28.60
C ILE A 68 -12.95 -14.88 27.63
N VAL A 69 -14.27 -15.03 27.45
CA VAL A 69 -15.06 -14.19 26.54
C VAL A 69 -15.04 -12.73 26.98
N VAL A 70 -15.23 -12.48 28.28
CA VAL A 70 -15.29 -11.14 28.87
C VAL A 70 -13.92 -10.44 28.82
N GLY A 71 -12.81 -11.16 29.04
CA GLY A 71 -11.47 -10.57 29.04
C GLY A 71 -10.87 -10.37 27.65
N PHE A 72 -10.97 -11.38 26.78
CA PHE A 72 -10.15 -11.45 25.56
C PHE A 72 -10.66 -10.57 24.41
N GLY A 73 -11.99 -10.50 24.22
CA GLY A 73 -12.62 -9.73 23.14
C GLY A 73 -12.26 -8.23 23.21
N PRO A 74 -12.52 -7.55 24.34
CA PRO A 74 -12.16 -6.14 24.52
C PRO A 74 -10.66 -5.88 24.38
N PHE A 75 -9.82 -6.79 24.89
CA PHE A 75 -8.36 -6.66 24.80
C PHE A 75 -7.86 -6.69 23.35
N ILE A 76 -8.29 -7.65 22.54
CA ILE A 76 -7.93 -7.69 21.11
C ILE A 76 -8.46 -6.46 20.36
N SER A 77 -9.71 -6.08 20.62
CA SER A 77 -10.31 -4.90 20.00
C SER A 77 -9.50 -3.63 20.29
N PHE A 78 -9.03 -3.45 21.54
CA PHE A 78 -8.17 -2.35 21.91
C PHE A 78 -6.82 -2.39 21.19
N LEU A 79 -6.16 -3.55 21.09
CA LEU A 79 -4.91 -3.70 20.34
C LEU A 79 -5.06 -3.38 18.84
N MET A 80 -6.15 -3.82 18.21
CA MET A 80 -6.42 -3.51 16.81
C MET A 80 -6.73 -2.03 16.60
N LEU A 81 -7.44 -1.40 17.55
CA LEU A 81 -7.69 0.05 17.56
C LEU A 81 -6.38 0.85 17.60
N LEU A 82 -5.46 0.50 18.51
CA LEU A 82 -4.13 1.12 18.59
C LEU A 82 -3.35 0.96 17.28
N THR A 83 -3.40 -0.22 16.67
CA THR A 83 -2.73 -0.50 15.39
C THR A 83 -3.26 0.41 14.28
N TYR A 84 -4.59 0.57 14.18
CA TYR A 84 -5.21 1.46 13.20
C TYR A 84 -4.77 2.92 13.38
N PHE A 85 -4.80 3.44 14.60
CA PHE A 85 -4.38 4.80 14.88
C PHE A 85 -2.88 5.01 14.66
N ARG A 86 -2.05 4.01 14.97
CA ARG A 86 -0.61 4.05 14.67
C ARG A 86 -0.35 4.16 13.17
N THR A 87 -1.04 3.37 12.34
CA THR A 87 -0.95 3.49 10.87
C THR A 87 -1.40 4.88 10.39
N LYS A 88 -2.57 5.35 10.86
CA LYS A 88 -3.10 6.68 10.50
C LYS A 88 -2.14 7.81 10.88
N LYS A 89 -1.57 7.76 12.09
CA LYS A 89 -0.61 8.75 12.59
C LYS A 89 0.70 8.70 11.78
N SER A 90 1.21 7.51 11.50
CA SER A 90 2.44 7.34 10.71
C SER A 90 2.30 7.92 9.31
N ILE A 91 1.16 7.73 8.64
CA ILE A 91 0.90 8.29 7.30
C ILE A 91 0.88 9.82 7.37
N LYS A 92 0.18 10.40 8.35
CA LYS A 92 0.13 11.85 8.54
C LYS A 92 1.53 12.44 8.77
N ILE A 93 2.31 11.83 9.66
CA ILE A 93 3.69 12.27 9.95
C ILE A 93 4.57 12.16 8.70
N ASN A 94 4.45 11.08 7.92
CA ASN A 94 5.23 10.92 6.69
C ASN A 94 4.88 11.98 5.65
N TYR A 95 3.60 12.37 5.52
CA TYR A 95 3.19 13.49 4.67
C TYR A 95 3.87 14.79 5.10
N GLU A 96 3.78 15.13 6.39
CA GLU A 96 4.37 16.35 6.95
C GLU A 96 5.90 16.37 6.76
N ARG A 97 6.58 15.23 6.99
CA ARG A 97 8.02 15.10 6.78
C ARG A 97 8.42 15.31 5.32
N ASN A 98 7.66 14.75 4.38
CA ASN A 98 7.93 14.95 2.96
C ASN A 98 7.77 16.41 2.57
N LEU A 99 6.71 17.07 3.02
CA LEU A 99 6.45 18.49 2.74
C LEU A 99 7.53 19.40 3.34
N ILE A 100 7.94 19.16 4.59
CA ILE A 100 8.99 19.93 5.27
C ILE A 100 10.34 19.73 4.59
N SER A 101 10.68 18.49 4.23
CA SER A 101 11.97 18.15 3.61
C SER A 101 12.12 18.73 2.21
N ALA A 102 11.05 18.72 1.42
CA ALA A 102 11.06 19.25 0.06
C ALA A 102 10.77 20.77 0.00
N GLY A 103 10.21 21.35 1.07
CA GLY A 103 9.75 22.74 1.14
C GLY A 103 8.50 23.04 0.30
N LYS A 104 8.08 22.11 -0.56
CA LYS A 104 6.92 22.19 -1.46
C LYS A 104 6.41 20.79 -1.80
N GLU A 105 5.29 20.71 -2.50
CA GLU A 105 4.84 19.46 -3.11
C GLU A 105 5.83 19.05 -4.23
N SER A 106 6.30 17.80 -4.19
CA SER A 106 7.29 17.30 -5.15
C SER A 106 6.66 16.96 -6.49
N THR A 107 7.34 17.32 -7.57
CA THR A 107 6.98 16.85 -8.92
C THR A 107 7.64 15.51 -9.16
N LEU A 108 6.82 14.51 -9.48
CA LEU A 108 7.27 13.16 -9.79
C LEU A 108 7.10 12.91 -11.29
N ASN A 109 8.16 12.42 -11.94
CA ASN A 109 8.10 11.92 -13.29
C ASN A 109 8.65 10.50 -13.33
N TYR A 110 7.91 9.58 -13.96
CA TYR A 110 8.32 8.21 -14.17
C TYR A 110 8.26 7.88 -15.65
N GLU A 111 9.38 7.38 -16.16
CA GLU A 111 9.58 7.03 -17.55
C GLU A 111 9.90 5.54 -17.65
N LEU A 112 9.10 4.81 -18.42
CA LEU A 112 9.25 3.38 -18.66
C LEU A 112 9.90 3.15 -20.02
N PHE A 113 11.11 2.61 -19.99
CA PHE A 113 11.87 2.16 -21.16
C PHE A 113 11.75 0.64 -21.31
N GLU A 114 12.26 0.08 -22.41
CA GLU A 114 12.20 -1.37 -22.65
C GLU A 114 12.91 -2.21 -21.57
N ASP A 115 13.99 -1.68 -21.01
CA ASP A 115 14.94 -2.36 -20.13
C ASP A 115 14.87 -1.87 -18.68
N LYS A 116 14.49 -0.60 -18.48
CA LYS A 116 14.48 0.05 -17.16
C LYS A 116 13.33 1.03 -16.96
N ILE A 117 13.17 1.45 -15.72
CA ILE A 117 12.28 2.54 -15.30
C ILE A 117 13.16 3.65 -14.74
N VAL A 118 12.99 4.87 -15.23
CA VAL A 118 13.67 6.06 -14.72
C VAL A 118 12.66 6.87 -13.92
N SER A 119 13.07 7.29 -12.73
CA SER A 119 12.30 8.15 -11.84
C SER A 119 13.02 9.47 -11.65
N HIS A 120 12.29 10.55 -11.83
CA HIS A 120 12.72 11.91 -11.54
C HIS A 120 11.86 12.45 -10.41
N VAL A 121 12.49 12.80 -9.30
CA VAL A 121 11.87 13.51 -8.18
C VAL A 121 12.50 14.87 -8.13
N ASP A 122 11.79 15.87 -8.65
CA ASP A 122 12.35 17.20 -8.93
C ASP A 122 13.64 17.06 -9.77
N GLU A 123 14.82 17.39 -9.21
CA GLU A 123 16.12 17.30 -9.91
C GLU A 123 16.82 15.94 -9.75
N LEU A 124 16.34 15.08 -8.84
CA LEU A 124 16.98 13.81 -8.52
C LEU A 124 16.52 12.71 -9.48
N LYS A 125 17.48 12.14 -10.21
CA LYS A 125 17.27 10.98 -11.10
C LYS A 125 17.62 9.67 -10.39
N ARG A 126 16.76 8.67 -10.54
CA ARG A 126 16.98 7.28 -10.08
C ARG A 126 16.57 6.30 -11.16
N GLU A 127 17.24 5.15 -11.22
CA GLU A 127 16.92 4.09 -12.16
C GLU A 127 16.55 2.81 -11.40
N TYR A 128 15.52 2.13 -11.90
CA TYR A 128 15.02 0.86 -11.39
C TYR A 128 14.90 -0.14 -12.53
N PHE A 129 15.06 -1.42 -12.24
CA PHE A 129 14.94 -2.48 -13.24
C PHE A 129 13.70 -3.35 -12.99
N TYR A 130 13.08 -3.86 -14.06
CA TYR A 130 11.86 -4.66 -13.96
C TYR A 130 12.02 -5.93 -13.12
N HIS A 131 13.21 -6.53 -13.10
CA HIS A 131 13.51 -7.68 -12.26
C HIS A 131 13.52 -7.35 -10.76
N GLN A 132 13.57 -6.08 -10.35
CA GLN A 132 13.49 -5.68 -8.94
C GLN A 132 12.04 -5.59 -8.45
N ILE A 133 11.06 -5.58 -9.36
CA ILE A 133 9.64 -5.48 -9.03
C ILE A 133 9.15 -6.84 -8.53
N THR A 134 8.55 -6.83 -7.33
CA THR A 134 8.12 -8.06 -6.65
C THR A 134 6.60 -8.19 -6.56
N LYS A 135 5.87 -7.06 -6.58
CA LYS A 135 4.40 -7.04 -6.53
C LYS A 135 3.84 -5.84 -7.28
N PHE A 136 2.59 -5.97 -7.70
CA PHE A 136 1.82 -4.89 -8.27
C PHE A 136 0.63 -4.55 -7.36
N PHE A 137 0.47 -3.25 -7.09
CA PHE A 137 -0.72 -2.71 -6.43
C PHE A 137 -1.40 -1.70 -7.33
N GLU A 138 -2.69 -1.51 -7.11
CA GLU A 138 -3.50 -0.54 -7.82
C GLU A 138 -4.35 0.23 -6.82
N THR A 139 -4.26 1.55 -6.83
CA THR A 139 -5.11 2.44 -6.02
C THR A 139 -6.15 3.10 -6.92
N LYS A 140 -6.85 4.14 -6.44
CA LYS A 140 -7.80 4.86 -7.29
C LYS A 140 -7.08 5.49 -8.48
N ASN A 141 -6.01 6.24 -8.19
CA ASN A 141 -5.30 7.06 -9.17
C ASN A 141 -3.97 6.45 -9.64
N PHE A 142 -3.42 5.43 -8.95
CA PHE A 142 -2.09 4.90 -9.25
C PHE A 142 -2.04 3.43 -9.62
N ILE A 143 -1.08 3.10 -10.48
CA ILE A 143 -0.43 1.81 -10.56
C ILE A 143 0.87 1.89 -9.72
N LEU A 144 1.05 0.97 -8.79
CA LEU A 144 2.20 0.95 -7.89
C LEU A 144 3.03 -0.32 -8.10
N LEU A 145 4.31 -0.16 -8.40
CA LEU A 145 5.25 -1.28 -8.53
C LEU A 145 6.08 -1.36 -7.26
N HIS A 146 5.94 -2.46 -6.53
CA HIS A 146 6.58 -2.64 -5.24
C HIS A 146 8.00 -3.23 -5.41
N LEU A 147 8.97 -2.55 -4.80
CA LEU A 147 10.38 -2.95 -4.72
C LEU A 147 10.73 -3.36 -3.28
N GLN A 148 11.99 -3.74 -3.06
CA GLN A 148 12.51 -4.00 -1.72
C GLN A 148 12.37 -2.78 -0.80
N HIS A 149 12.39 -3.02 0.52
CA HIS A 149 12.29 -1.98 1.55
C HIS A 149 11.01 -1.13 1.50
N ASN A 150 9.90 -1.69 0.99
CA ASN A 150 8.61 -1.00 0.81
C ASN A 150 8.68 0.24 -0.09
N LEU A 151 9.66 0.31 -0.98
CA LEU A 151 9.73 1.33 -2.01
C LEU A 151 8.70 1.03 -3.11
N HIS A 152 8.14 2.09 -3.68
CA HIS A 152 7.16 1.98 -4.75
C HIS A 152 7.52 2.92 -5.89
N VAL A 153 7.53 2.40 -7.11
CA VAL A 153 7.41 3.23 -8.32
C VAL A 153 5.93 3.57 -8.49
N THR A 154 5.61 4.84 -8.63
CA THR A 154 4.23 5.34 -8.65
C THR A 154 3.86 5.90 -10.02
N ILE A 155 2.97 5.24 -10.74
CA ILE A 155 2.54 5.63 -12.08
C ILE A 155 1.10 6.15 -11.99
N GLU A 156 0.87 7.44 -12.27
CA GLU A 156 -0.47 8.03 -12.22
C GLU A 156 -1.27 7.66 -13.47
N LYS A 157 -2.45 7.05 -13.27
CA LYS A 157 -3.30 6.55 -14.37
C LYS A 157 -3.83 7.66 -15.28
N ASN A 158 -4.15 8.81 -14.71
CA ASN A 158 -4.79 9.92 -15.43
C ASN A 158 -3.82 10.74 -16.29
N ASN A 159 -2.52 10.46 -16.15
CA ASN A 159 -1.45 11.28 -16.71
C ASN A 159 -0.49 10.41 -17.54
N LEU A 160 -1.02 9.30 -18.05
CA LEU A 160 -0.34 8.43 -18.98
C LEU A 160 -0.55 8.93 -20.41
N ASN A 161 0.48 8.75 -21.22
CA ASN A 161 0.45 8.97 -22.65
C ASN A 161 -0.36 7.91 -23.43
N LEU A 162 -0.67 6.76 -22.80
CA LEU A 162 -1.35 5.61 -23.40
C LEU A 162 -2.40 5.03 -22.44
N SER A 163 -3.15 4.02 -22.91
CA SER A 163 -4.18 3.38 -22.11
C SER A 163 -3.59 2.66 -20.89
N VAL A 164 -4.34 2.69 -19.77
CA VAL A 164 -3.92 2.08 -18.50
C VAL A 164 -3.72 0.57 -18.64
N ASP A 165 -4.52 -0.08 -19.48
CA ASP A 165 -4.49 -1.55 -19.65
C ASP A 165 -3.25 -1.99 -20.45
N GLU A 166 -2.85 -1.26 -21.48
CA GLU A 166 -1.60 -1.53 -22.21
C GLU A 166 -0.37 -1.43 -21.30
N VAL A 167 -0.34 -0.42 -20.43
CA VAL A 167 0.75 -0.24 -19.45
C VAL A 167 0.78 -1.41 -18.47
N LYS A 168 -0.38 -1.89 -18.02
CA LYS A 168 -0.47 -3.06 -17.13
C LYS A 168 0.05 -4.31 -17.82
N ASP A 169 -0.35 -4.57 -19.06
CA ASP A 169 0.09 -5.74 -19.82
C ASP A 169 1.59 -5.71 -20.09
N PHE A 170 2.13 -4.55 -20.47
CA PHE A 170 3.57 -4.34 -20.61
C PHE A 170 4.33 -4.68 -19.31
N LEU A 171 3.86 -4.17 -18.17
CA LEU A 171 4.47 -4.43 -16.86
C LEU A 171 4.40 -5.91 -16.47
N MET A 172 3.26 -6.57 -16.69
CA MET A 172 3.09 -8.00 -16.43
C MET A 172 3.99 -8.89 -17.29
N ASN A 173 4.32 -8.43 -18.50
CA ASN A 173 5.24 -9.13 -19.39
C ASN A 173 6.71 -8.93 -18.99
N LYS A 174 7.10 -7.70 -18.62
CA LYS A 174 8.49 -7.37 -18.27
C LYS A 174 8.90 -7.81 -16.86
N CYS A 175 8.00 -7.80 -15.88
CA CYS A 175 8.36 -8.11 -14.49
C CYS A 175 8.24 -9.62 -14.19
N THR A 176 9.31 -10.35 -14.43
CA THR A 176 9.34 -11.82 -14.31
C THR A 176 9.24 -12.34 -12.87
N LEU A 177 9.68 -11.57 -11.87
CA LEU A 177 9.67 -12.00 -10.46
C LEU A 177 8.29 -11.89 -9.79
N VAL A 178 7.30 -11.29 -10.45
CA VAL A 178 5.97 -11.12 -9.88
C VAL A 178 5.19 -12.43 -9.95
N LYS A 179 5.21 -13.21 -8.85
CA LYS A 179 4.61 -14.56 -8.74
C LYS A 179 3.14 -14.64 -9.19
N LYS A 180 2.35 -13.61 -8.88
CA LYS A 180 0.96 -13.50 -9.32
C LYS A 180 0.89 -12.28 -10.21
N LYS A 181 0.87 -12.48 -11.54
CA LYS A 181 0.70 -11.43 -12.57
C LYS A 181 -0.69 -10.79 -12.47
N LYS A 182 -0.96 -10.12 -11.35
CA LYS A 182 -2.23 -9.49 -11.03
C LYS A 182 -1.98 -8.26 -10.17
N PHE A 183 -2.67 -7.18 -10.49
CA PHE A 183 -2.71 -5.98 -9.68
C PHE A 183 -3.61 -6.19 -8.46
N ILE A 184 -3.05 -5.98 -7.27
CA ILE A 184 -3.82 -6.02 -6.02
C ILE A 184 -4.51 -4.67 -5.84
N ASN A 185 -5.84 -4.66 -5.96
CA ASN A 185 -6.63 -3.44 -5.75
C ASN A 185 -6.63 -3.05 -4.25
N CYS A 186 -6.12 -1.85 -3.98
CA CYS A 186 -5.97 -1.24 -2.68
C CYS A 186 -6.78 0.06 -2.51
N ALA A 187 -7.53 0.50 -3.53
CA ALA A 187 -8.24 1.77 -3.53
C ALA A 187 -9.17 1.95 -2.30
N ASN A 188 -9.79 0.86 -1.86
CA ASN A 188 -10.72 0.85 -0.73
C ASN A 188 -10.14 0.26 0.56
N ASP A 189 -8.84 -0.04 0.63
CA ASP A 189 -8.26 -0.79 1.75
C ASP A 189 -8.34 -0.03 3.09
N LYS A 190 -8.22 1.30 3.05
CA LYS A 190 -8.47 2.15 4.22
C LYS A 190 -9.92 2.02 4.71
N LYS A 191 -10.90 2.03 3.81
CA LYS A 191 -12.31 1.87 4.16
C LYS A 191 -12.58 0.48 4.72
N TRP A 192 -12.12 -0.57 4.05
CA TRP A 192 -12.30 -1.96 4.48
C TRP A 192 -11.61 -2.28 5.80
N SER A 193 -10.40 -1.76 6.02
CA SER A 193 -9.74 -1.91 7.33
C SER A 193 -10.57 -1.26 8.45
N LEU A 194 -11.15 -0.07 8.23
CA LEU A 194 -12.06 0.52 9.20
C LEU A 194 -13.33 -0.32 9.42
N VAL A 195 -13.93 -0.84 8.35
CA VAL A 195 -15.12 -1.70 8.44
C VAL A 195 -14.83 -2.95 9.28
N PHE A 196 -13.73 -3.65 9.02
CA PHE A 196 -13.36 -4.84 9.81
C PHE A 196 -13.02 -4.50 11.26
N LEU A 197 -12.40 -3.34 11.52
CA LEU A 197 -12.15 -2.89 12.88
C LEU A 197 -13.46 -2.64 13.64
N VAL A 198 -14.42 -1.94 13.03
CA VAL A 198 -15.72 -1.68 13.64
C VAL A 198 -16.50 -2.98 13.87
N ALA A 199 -16.48 -3.90 12.90
CA ALA A 199 -17.12 -5.20 13.04
C ALA A 199 -16.49 -6.03 14.18
N LEU A 200 -15.16 -6.02 14.31
CA LEU A 200 -14.44 -6.68 15.41
C LEU A 200 -14.83 -6.10 16.77
N ILE A 201 -14.88 -4.77 16.88
CA ILE A 201 -15.29 -4.09 18.12
C ILE A 201 -16.72 -4.47 18.47
N PHE A 202 -17.63 -4.43 17.49
CA PHE A 202 -19.03 -4.78 17.69
C PHE A 202 -19.20 -6.22 18.19
N VAL A 203 -18.57 -7.20 17.51
CA VAL A 203 -18.60 -8.60 17.94
C VAL A 203 -18.02 -8.78 19.34
N SER A 204 -16.94 -8.06 19.67
CA SER A 204 -16.34 -8.12 21.00
C SER A 204 -17.27 -7.57 22.09
N ILE A 205 -17.97 -6.45 21.83
CA ILE A 205 -18.94 -5.88 22.76
C ILE A 205 -20.10 -6.84 22.97
N VAL A 206 -20.71 -7.35 21.90
CA VAL A 206 -21.83 -8.29 21.96
C VAL A 206 -21.43 -9.55 22.72
N GLY A 207 -20.28 -10.14 22.40
CA GLY A 207 -19.75 -11.30 23.11
C GLY A 207 -19.52 -11.04 24.58
N THR A 208 -18.97 -9.88 24.94
CA THR A 208 -18.73 -9.50 26.35
C THR A 208 -20.05 -9.38 27.12
N VAL A 209 -21.06 -8.71 26.55
CA VAL A 209 -22.38 -8.58 27.19
C VAL A 209 -23.04 -9.95 27.37
N LEU A 210 -23.03 -10.80 26.34
CA LEU A 210 -23.57 -12.15 26.42
C LEU A 210 -22.84 -13.00 27.47
N GLY A 211 -21.50 -12.93 27.49
CA GLY A 211 -20.69 -13.63 28.49
C GLY A 211 -21.00 -13.19 29.91
N LEU A 212 -21.18 -11.88 30.16
CA LEU A 212 -21.56 -11.37 31.47
C LEU A 212 -22.96 -11.85 31.90
N VAL A 213 -23.96 -11.77 31.01
CA VAL A 213 -25.33 -12.20 31.32
C VAL A 213 -25.37 -13.70 31.63
N LEU A 214 -24.73 -14.53 30.81
CA LEU A 214 -24.68 -15.97 31.03
C LEU A 214 -23.90 -16.34 32.29
N LYS A 215 -22.80 -15.63 32.58
CA LYS A 215 -22.05 -15.80 33.82
C LYS A 215 -22.91 -15.50 35.04
N MET A 216 -23.64 -14.39 35.03
CA MET A 216 -24.55 -14.04 36.14
C MET A 216 -25.63 -15.11 36.33
N ASN A 217 -26.26 -15.59 35.26
CA ASN A 217 -27.29 -16.63 35.34
C ASN A 217 -26.75 -18.02 35.74
N SER A 218 -25.45 -18.29 35.56
CA SER A 218 -24.83 -19.55 35.99
C SER A 218 -24.40 -19.55 37.46
N ILE A 219 -24.35 -18.38 38.11
CA ILE A 219 -23.95 -18.20 39.51
C ILE A 219 -25.16 -18.22 40.46
N PHE A 220 -26.36 -17.90 39.96
CA PHE A 220 -27.63 -17.99 40.68
C PHE A 220 -28.33 -19.32 40.39
#